data_AF-A0A158DNF1-F1
#
_entry.id   AF-A0A158DNF1-F1
#
_cell.length_a   1.000
_cell.length_b   1.000
_cell.length_c   1.000
_cell.angle_alpha   90.00
_cell.angle_beta   90.00
_cell.angle_gamma   90.00
#
_symmetry.space_group_name_H-M   'P 1'
#
loop_
_entity.id
_entity.type
_entity.pdbx_description
1 polymer ?
#
loop_
_entity_poly.entity_id
_entity_poly.type
_entity_poly.pdbx_seq_one_letter_code
_entity_poly.pdbx_strand_id
1 'polypeptide(L)'
;MQRGESFSLAIKPFIPGDEYALLDIADESSREDSVVRGFELAEMAAKAKRVLSSTTSVQMAYPALLLVYMYAYCMLFGGVIFPQVLDVRPLDQWPDLGRFLYHVDTFCYEYWWLTLTSIIGLVLAYFSSLKRWSGPLRDRFDRMPLLWRNRRDLRAALLIVSLAGLFDSNLTLRAALDRLLKTADPWLRWHLKIMDRRLTARSDEPMRALDTGIFSVTIVDTITDAAGRDQFEAAIKSLGRESLDRVVEAVKRNARVTHFMLLGFAAALFLTLGIGSYVVTGAVNLTSGNPAATSY
;
A
#
# COMPACT_ATOMS: atom_id res chain seq x y z
N MET A 1 -4.71 44.67 3.67
CA MET A 1 -3.29 44.26 3.59
C MET A 1 -2.93 44.05 2.12
N GLN A 2 -2.02 44.86 1.59
CA GLN A 2 -1.65 44.88 0.17
C GLN A 2 -0.59 43.81 -0.13
N ARG A 3 -0.92 42.91 -1.08
CA ARG A 3 -0.04 42.12 -1.97
C ARG A 3 1.35 41.73 -1.43
N GLY A 4 1.38 40.69 -0.61
CA GLY A 4 2.42 39.66 -0.68
C GLY A 4 1.86 38.45 -1.42
N GLU A 5 2.71 37.60 -2.00
CA GLU A 5 2.24 36.27 -2.43
C GLU A 5 1.57 35.56 -1.24
N SER A 6 0.54 34.75 -1.52
CA SER A 6 -0.18 34.02 -0.46
C SER A 6 0.82 33.19 0.35
N PHE A 7 0.62 33.12 1.67
CA PHE A 7 1.49 32.36 2.56
C PHE A 7 1.61 30.89 2.11
N SER A 8 0.49 30.30 1.66
CA SER A 8 0.46 28.96 1.08
C SER A 8 1.43 28.81 -0.10
N LEU A 9 1.50 29.83 -0.96
CA LEU A 9 2.38 29.84 -2.13
C LEU A 9 3.86 29.90 -1.75
N ALA A 10 4.20 30.67 -0.71
CA ALA A 10 5.57 30.79 -0.19
C ALA A 10 6.11 29.47 0.40
N ILE A 11 5.25 28.67 1.04
CA ILE A 11 5.66 27.40 1.67
C ILE A 11 5.56 26.18 0.76
N LYS A 12 4.97 26.33 -0.44
CA LYS A 12 4.77 25.25 -1.42
C LYS A 12 6.02 24.38 -1.69
N PRO A 13 7.26 24.90 -1.75
CA PRO A 13 8.45 24.08 -1.94
C PRO A 13 8.77 23.16 -0.74
N PHE A 14 8.30 23.51 0.45
CA PHE A 14 8.65 22.87 1.71
C PHE A 14 7.62 21.85 2.19
N ILE A 15 6.42 21.85 1.61
CA ILE A 15 5.31 20.97 2.01
C ILE A 15 4.89 20.02 0.88
N PRO A 16 4.46 18.79 1.20
CA PRO A 16 3.85 17.88 0.24
C PRO A 16 2.62 18.48 -0.45
N GLY A 17 2.41 18.14 -1.72
CA GLY A 17 1.31 18.69 -2.53
C GLY A 17 -0.10 18.49 -1.94
N ASP A 18 -0.30 17.43 -1.17
CA ASP A 18 -1.59 17.13 -0.51
C ASP A 18 -1.88 18.10 0.64
N GLU A 19 -0.85 18.45 1.44
CA GLU A 19 -0.94 19.41 2.55
C GLU A 19 -1.04 20.83 2.00
N TYR A 20 -0.33 21.12 0.91
CA TYR A 20 -0.47 22.39 0.19
C TYR A 20 -1.90 22.60 -0.33
N ALA A 21 -2.53 21.57 -0.90
CA ALA A 21 -3.90 21.70 -1.39
C ALA A 21 -4.87 22.09 -0.26
N LEU A 22 -4.73 21.51 0.94
CA LEU A 22 -5.56 21.85 2.10
C LEU A 22 -5.33 23.28 2.60
N LEU A 23 -4.08 23.75 2.59
CA LEU A 23 -3.73 25.11 2.99
C LEU A 23 -4.15 26.17 1.95
N ASP A 24 -4.00 25.88 0.66
CA ASP A 24 -4.44 26.72 -0.45
C ASP A 24 -5.97 26.90 -0.43
N ILE A 25 -6.72 25.85 -0.06
CA ILE A 25 -8.18 25.92 0.16
C ILE A 25 -8.53 26.82 1.36
N ALA A 26 -7.76 26.74 2.43
CA ALA A 26 -7.99 27.54 3.62
C ALA A 26 -7.71 29.04 3.39
N ASP A 27 -6.62 29.37 2.69
CA ASP A 27 -6.23 30.75 2.37
C ASP A 27 -7.30 31.51 1.57
N GLU A 28 -8.06 30.80 0.72
CA GLU A 28 -9.11 31.40 -0.12
C GLU A 28 -10.47 31.56 0.59
N SER A 29 -10.66 30.92 1.74
CA SER A 29 -11.96 30.96 2.41
C SER A 29 -12.11 32.21 3.28
N SER A 30 -13.22 32.91 3.11
CA SER A 30 -13.48 34.25 3.68
C SER A 30 -13.87 34.27 5.17
N ARG A 31 -13.68 33.16 5.88
CA ARG A 31 -14.01 33.04 7.32
C ARG A 31 -12.77 33.35 8.16
N GLU A 32 -12.91 34.07 9.27
CA GLU A 32 -11.77 34.43 10.14
C GLU A 32 -10.95 33.21 10.61
N ASP A 33 -11.59 32.07 10.86
CA ASP A 33 -10.90 30.83 11.29
C ASP A 33 -10.49 29.90 10.13
N SER A 34 -10.46 30.40 8.90
CA SER A 34 -10.13 29.59 7.73
C SER A 34 -8.74 28.99 7.78
N VAL A 35 -7.75 29.86 8.02
CA VAL A 35 -6.33 29.52 8.05
C VAL A 35 -6.04 28.51 9.16
N VAL A 36 -6.59 28.72 10.36
CA VAL A 36 -6.43 27.81 11.50
C VAL A 36 -6.94 26.40 11.15
N ARG A 37 -8.14 26.31 10.57
CA ARG A 37 -8.69 25.03 10.11
C ARG A 37 -7.85 24.38 9.01
N GLY A 38 -7.30 25.17 8.09
CA GLY A 38 -6.38 24.68 7.07
C GLY A 38 -5.17 23.97 7.68
N PHE A 39 -4.56 24.59 8.70
CA PHE A 39 -3.45 24.00 9.43
C PHE A 39 -3.85 22.77 10.23
N GLU A 40 -5.01 22.77 10.90
CA GLU A 40 -5.52 21.58 11.60
C GLU A 40 -5.70 20.40 10.64
N LEU A 41 -6.28 20.63 9.46
CA LEU A 41 -6.48 19.60 8.45
C LEU A 41 -5.16 19.11 7.85
N ALA A 42 -4.21 20.02 7.60
CA ALA A 42 -2.88 19.67 7.14
C ALA A 42 -2.11 18.85 8.19
N GLU A 43 -2.21 19.21 9.47
CA GLU A 43 -1.64 18.45 10.58
C GLU A 43 -2.25 17.04 10.67
N MET A 44 -3.58 16.93 10.60
CA MET A 44 -4.27 15.64 10.60
C MET A 44 -3.85 14.77 9.41
N ALA A 45 -3.73 15.35 8.22
CA ALA A 45 -3.24 14.67 7.03
C ALA A 45 -1.80 14.17 7.19
N ALA A 46 -0.91 15.02 7.69
CA ALA A 46 0.49 14.69 7.96
C ALA A 46 0.61 13.59 9.03
N LYS A 47 -0.19 13.66 10.10
CA LYS A 47 -0.26 12.65 11.15
C LYS A 47 -0.77 11.32 10.61
N ALA A 48 -1.83 11.33 9.79
CA ALA A 48 -2.36 10.11 9.18
C ALA A 48 -1.33 9.45 8.26
N LYS A 49 -0.63 10.24 7.44
CA LYS A 49 0.46 9.76 6.58
C LYS A 49 1.64 9.22 7.37
N ARG A 50 2.01 9.89 8.47
CA ARG A 50 3.07 9.44 9.38
C ARG A 50 2.71 8.12 10.04
N VAL A 51 1.51 8.02 10.63
CA VAL A 51 1.01 6.78 11.25
C VAL A 51 0.94 5.64 10.23
N LEU A 52 0.49 5.93 9.00
CA LEU A 52 0.50 4.97 7.92
C LEU A 52 1.91 4.45 7.63
N SER A 53 2.87 5.34 7.44
CA SER A 53 4.26 4.96 7.14
C SER A 53 4.92 4.20 8.31
N SER A 54 4.76 4.68 9.54
CA SER A 54 5.41 4.06 10.70
C SER A 54 4.80 2.70 11.05
N THR A 55 3.46 2.61 11.06
CA THR A 55 2.76 1.36 11.37
C THR A 55 3.08 0.29 10.33
N THR A 56 3.06 0.65 9.05
CA THR A 56 3.37 -0.29 7.96
C THR A 56 4.83 -0.72 8.01
N SER A 57 5.79 0.21 8.16
CA SER A 57 7.22 -0.12 8.19
C SER A 57 7.59 -1.02 9.37
N VAL A 58 7.09 -0.71 10.58
CA VAL A 58 7.37 -1.52 11.78
C VAL A 58 6.80 -2.94 11.63
N GLN A 59 5.59 -3.07 11.09
CA GLN A 59 4.96 -4.38 10.94
C GLN A 59 5.56 -5.23 9.81
N MET A 60 6.16 -4.60 8.80
CA MET A 60 6.89 -5.30 7.74
C MET A 60 8.32 -5.67 8.14
N ALA A 61 8.92 -4.98 9.12
CA ALA A 61 10.31 -5.21 9.52
C ALA A 61 10.55 -6.65 10.01
N TYR A 62 9.64 -7.20 10.83
CA TYR A 62 9.82 -8.54 11.40
C TYR A 62 9.71 -9.66 10.34
N PRO A 63 8.65 -9.73 9.51
CA PRO A 63 8.60 -10.69 8.40
C PRO A 63 9.76 -10.53 7.41
N ALA A 64 10.21 -9.30 7.13
CA ALA A 64 11.35 -9.06 6.26
C ALA A 64 12.65 -9.65 6.85
N LEU A 65 12.89 -9.43 8.16
CA LEU A 65 14.04 -10.01 8.85
C LEU A 65 13.99 -11.55 8.82
N LEU A 66 12.81 -12.14 9.01
CA LEU A 66 12.64 -13.59 8.93
C LEU A 66 12.93 -14.13 7.52
N LEU A 67 12.49 -13.44 6.47
CA LEU A 67 12.81 -13.82 5.09
C LEU A 67 14.31 -13.71 4.79
N VAL A 68 14.99 -12.67 5.28
CA VAL A 68 16.45 -12.54 5.16
C VAL A 68 17.16 -13.67 5.88
N TYR A 69 16.74 -14.00 7.10
CA TYR A 69 17.28 -15.11 7.88
C TYR A 69 17.11 -16.45 7.15
N MET A 70 15.92 -16.69 6.59
CA MET A 70 15.63 -17.89 5.83
C MET A 70 16.44 -17.95 4.52
N TYR A 71 16.64 -16.82 3.83
CA TYR A 71 17.49 -16.77 2.65
C TYR A 71 18.94 -17.11 2.98
N ALA A 72 19.47 -16.61 4.11
CA ALA A 72 20.79 -16.97 4.60
C ALA A 72 20.89 -18.48 4.92
N TYR A 73 19.81 -19.08 5.42
CA TYR A 73 19.73 -20.53 5.62
C TYR A 73 19.84 -21.30 4.30
N CYS A 74 19.11 -20.87 3.26
CA CYS A 74 19.21 -21.47 1.93
C CYS A 74 20.64 -21.38 1.37
N MET A 75 21.32 -20.24 1.58
CA MET A 75 22.73 -20.08 1.19
C MET A 75 23.66 -21.03 1.93
N LEU A 76 23.46 -21.23 3.23
CA LEU A 76 24.25 -22.18 4.03
C LEU A 76 24.08 -23.62 3.52
N PHE A 77 22.84 -24.03 3.27
CA PHE A 77 22.54 -25.39 2.80
C PHE A 77 23.04 -25.63 1.38
N GLY A 78 22.76 -24.71 0.45
CA GLY A 78 23.19 -24.82 -0.94
C GLY A 78 24.71 -24.77 -1.12
N GLY A 79 25.42 -23.93 -0.35
CA GLY A 79 26.85 -23.71 -0.51
C GLY A 79 27.76 -24.63 0.32
N VAL A 80 27.31 -25.08 1.50
CA VAL A 80 28.17 -25.81 2.44
C VAL A 80 27.67 -27.22 2.71
N ILE A 81 26.38 -27.39 3.04
CA ILE A 81 25.86 -28.67 3.53
C ILE A 81 25.60 -29.64 2.39
N PHE A 82 24.81 -29.26 1.39
CA PHE A 82 24.43 -30.18 0.31
C PHE A 82 25.59 -30.69 -0.54
N PRO A 83 26.65 -29.91 -0.85
CA PRO A 83 27.84 -30.45 -1.49
C PRO A 83 28.47 -31.61 -0.70
N GLN A 84 28.55 -31.50 0.63
CA GLN A 84 29.08 -32.58 1.49
C GLN A 84 28.18 -33.81 1.51
N VAL A 85 26.85 -33.61 1.47
CA VAL A 85 25.90 -34.72 1.42
C VAL A 85 25.97 -35.45 0.07
N LEU A 86 26.22 -34.72 -1.03
CA LEU A 86 26.40 -35.30 -2.36
C LEU A 86 27.65 -36.19 -2.46
N ASP A 87 28.73 -35.84 -1.75
CA ASP A 87 29.94 -36.66 -1.66
C ASP A 87 29.67 -38.03 -1.00
N VAL A 88 28.67 -38.10 -0.12
CA VAL A 88 28.27 -39.33 0.58
C VAL A 88 27.24 -40.13 -0.21
N ARG A 89 26.23 -39.47 -0.79
CA ARG A 89 25.21 -40.11 -1.64
C ARG A 89 24.84 -39.26 -2.86
N PRO A 90 24.82 -39.86 -4.06
CA PRO A 90 24.40 -39.15 -5.27
C PRO A 90 22.92 -38.76 -5.23
N LEU A 91 22.58 -37.66 -5.89
CA LEU A 91 21.27 -37.01 -5.88
C LEU A 91 20.11 -37.95 -6.30
N ASP A 92 20.38 -38.91 -7.17
CA ASP A 92 19.39 -39.90 -7.65
C ASP A 92 18.87 -40.81 -6.53
N GLN A 93 19.58 -40.91 -5.42
CA GLN A 93 19.17 -41.73 -4.27
C GLN A 93 18.41 -40.93 -3.22
N TRP A 94 18.22 -39.62 -3.43
CA TRP A 94 17.53 -38.76 -2.48
C TRP A 94 16.01 -38.82 -2.70
N PRO A 95 15.20 -38.62 -1.64
CA PRO A 95 13.76 -38.44 -1.78
C PRO A 95 13.42 -37.25 -2.70
N ASP A 96 12.29 -37.32 -3.40
CA ASP A 96 11.89 -36.28 -4.37
C ASP A 96 11.80 -34.87 -3.75
N LEU A 97 11.31 -34.77 -2.51
CA LEU A 97 11.27 -33.50 -1.76
C LEU A 97 12.69 -32.97 -1.47
N GLY A 98 13.64 -33.87 -1.20
CA GLY A 98 15.05 -33.49 -1.00
C GLY A 98 15.72 -32.99 -2.27
N ARG A 99 15.40 -33.58 -3.44
CA ARG A 99 15.89 -33.08 -4.73
C ARG A 99 15.31 -31.69 -5.06
N PHE A 100 14.03 -31.46 -4.76
CA PHE A 100 13.41 -30.14 -4.91
C PHE A 100 14.10 -29.08 -4.05
N LEU A 101 14.31 -29.37 -2.75
CA LEU A 101 14.99 -28.46 -1.83
C LEU A 101 16.43 -28.19 -2.24
N TYR A 102 17.15 -29.24 -2.70
CA TYR A 102 18.50 -29.09 -3.23
C TYR A 102 18.55 -28.04 -4.36
N HIS A 103 17.66 -28.13 -5.35
CA HIS A 103 17.62 -27.18 -6.47
C HIS A 103 17.26 -25.76 -6.02
N VAL A 104 16.34 -25.59 -5.06
CA VAL A 104 15.96 -24.28 -4.53
C VAL A 104 17.14 -23.63 -3.78
N ASP A 105 17.79 -24.37 -2.89
CA ASP A 105 18.87 -23.87 -2.06
C ASP A 105 20.15 -23.60 -2.88
N THR A 106 20.50 -24.49 -3.82
CA THR A 106 21.61 -24.24 -4.76
C THR A 106 21.33 -23.07 -5.70
N PHE A 107 20.09 -22.90 -6.16
CA PHE A 107 19.71 -21.71 -6.94
C PHE A 107 19.92 -20.42 -6.13
N CYS A 108 19.53 -20.41 -4.86
CA CYS A 108 19.73 -19.25 -3.97
C CYS A 108 21.22 -18.94 -3.75
N TYR A 109 22.07 -19.96 -3.72
CA TYR A 109 23.51 -19.80 -3.56
C TYR A 109 24.20 -19.33 -4.86
N GLU A 110 23.97 -20.01 -5.98
CA GLU A 110 24.64 -19.77 -7.25
C GLU A 110 24.14 -18.49 -7.94
N TYR A 111 22.83 -18.22 -7.86
CA TYR A 111 22.16 -17.11 -8.53
C TYR A 111 21.74 -15.98 -7.57
N TRP A 112 22.49 -15.76 -6.50
CA TRP A 112 22.19 -14.72 -5.51
C TRP A 112 22.11 -13.29 -6.10
N TRP A 113 22.83 -13.04 -7.19
CA TRP A 113 22.80 -11.76 -7.89
C TRP A 113 21.48 -11.56 -8.66
N LEU A 114 20.89 -12.65 -9.20
CA LEU A 114 19.57 -12.63 -9.83
C LEU A 114 18.47 -12.38 -8.80
N THR A 115 18.53 -13.06 -7.65
CA THR A 115 17.54 -12.86 -6.57
C THR A 115 17.61 -11.42 -6.04
N LEU A 116 18.81 -10.89 -5.81
CA LEU A 116 18.99 -9.51 -5.36
C LEU A 116 18.50 -8.49 -6.38
N THR A 117 18.87 -8.66 -7.66
CA THR A 117 18.46 -7.76 -8.74
C THR A 117 16.94 -7.82 -8.97
N SER A 118 16.33 -9.00 -8.85
CA SER A 118 14.88 -9.18 -8.90
C SER A 118 14.17 -8.44 -7.77
N ILE A 119 14.66 -8.54 -6.53
CA ILE A 119 14.10 -7.82 -5.37
C ILE A 119 14.21 -6.31 -5.58
N ILE A 120 15.39 -5.80 -5.95
CA ILE A 120 15.61 -4.37 -6.21
C ILE A 120 14.70 -3.90 -7.36
N GLY A 121 14.63 -4.67 -8.45
CA GLY A 121 13.76 -4.39 -9.59
C GLY A 121 12.29 -4.30 -9.19
N LEU A 122 11.83 -5.22 -8.33
CA LEU A 122 10.45 -5.23 -7.83
C LEU A 122 10.15 -4.03 -6.93
N VAL A 123 11.09 -3.64 -6.07
CA VAL A 123 10.97 -2.43 -5.22
C VAL A 123 10.93 -1.17 -6.09
N LEU A 124 11.82 -1.04 -7.07
CA LEU A 124 11.83 0.10 -7.99
C LEU A 124 10.56 0.14 -8.85
N ALA A 125 10.09 -1.01 -9.34
CA ALA A 125 8.85 -1.13 -10.08
C ALA A 125 7.65 -0.73 -9.22
N TYR A 126 7.62 -1.14 -7.94
CA TYR A 126 6.60 -0.72 -6.99
C TYR A 126 6.56 0.79 -6.82
N PHE A 127 7.68 1.44 -6.49
CA PHE A 127 7.71 2.90 -6.30
C PHE A 127 7.43 3.67 -7.59
N SER A 128 7.91 3.18 -8.73
CA SER A 128 7.64 3.79 -10.05
C SER A 128 6.16 3.67 -10.43
N SER A 129 5.58 2.51 -10.16
CA SER A 129 4.15 2.24 -10.33
C SER A 129 3.32 3.20 -9.48
N LEU A 130 3.71 3.43 -8.22
CA LEU A 130 2.99 4.37 -7.35
C LEU A 130 2.99 5.81 -7.86
N LYS A 131 4.03 6.26 -8.57
CA LYS A 131 4.16 7.64 -9.04
C LYS A 131 3.47 7.89 -10.39
N ARG A 132 3.50 6.90 -11.29
CA ARG A 132 3.12 7.09 -12.70
C ARG A 132 1.90 6.27 -13.13
N TRP A 133 1.58 5.18 -12.43
CA TRP A 133 0.52 4.28 -12.87
C TRP A 133 -0.87 4.84 -12.56
N SER A 134 -1.62 5.09 -13.63
CA SER A 134 -3.03 5.52 -13.62
C SER A 134 -3.82 4.70 -14.64
N GLY A 135 -5.14 4.67 -14.53
CA GLY A 135 -6.02 3.99 -15.49
C GLY A 135 -6.85 2.83 -14.91
N PRO A 136 -7.61 2.12 -15.76
CA PRO A 136 -8.58 1.10 -15.33
C PRO A 136 -7.91 -0.15 -14.71
N LEU A 137 -6.71 -0.49 -15.18
CA LEU A 137 -5.92 -1.57 -14.58
C LEU A 137 -5.53 -1.23 -13.14
N ARG A 138 -5.16 0.03 -12.87
CA ARG A 138 -4.80 0.51 -11.53
C ARG A 138 -5.98 0.39 -10.56
N ASP A 139 -7.18 0.75 -11.00
CA ASP A 139 -8.42 0.64 -10.21
C ASP A 139 -8.71 -0.82 -9.79
N ARG A 140 -8.43 -1.80 -10.67
CA ARG A 140 -8.55 -3.22 -10.31
C ARG A 140 -7.55 -3.65 -9.22
N PHE A 141 -6.32 -3.14 -9.27
CA PHE A 141 -5.31 -3.41 -8.24
C PHE A 141 -5.59 -2.67 -6.93
N ASP A 142 -6.20 -1.48 -6.99
CA ASP A 142 -6.61 -0.72 -5.80
C ASP A 142 -7.70 -1.43 -4.97
N ARG A 143 -8.44 -2.37 -5.57
CA ARG A 143 -9.38 -3.25 -4.87
C ARG A 143 -8.72 -4.40 -4.12
N MET A 144 -7.44 -4.70 -4.36
CA MET A 144 -6.75 -5.86 -3.78
C MET A 144 -6.27 -5.56 -2.34
N PRO A 145 -6.42 -6.50 -1.37
CA PRO A 145 -6.34 -6.20 0.07
C PRO A 145 -4.93 -5.97 0.66
N LEU A 146 -3.86 -5.86 -0.13
CA LEU A 146 -2.49 -5.96 0.41
C LEU A 146 -1.81 -4.62 0.71
N LEU A 147 -1.78 -3.67 -0.23
CA LEU A 147 -0.99 -2.43 -0.08
C LEU A 147 -1.66 -1.20 -0.71
N TRP A 148 -2.22 -1.38 -1.90
CA TRP A 148 -2.76 -0.29 -2.71
C TRP A 148 -4.09 0.26 -2.17
N ARG A 149 -4.93 -0.60 -1.57
CA ARG A 149 -6.20 -0.21 -0.95
C ARG A 149 -6.01 0.88 0.13
N ASN A 150 -4.97 0.75 0.94
CA ASN A 150 -4.73 1.69 2.04
C ASN A 150 -4.37 3.10 1.53
N ARG A 151 -3.52 3.16 0.50
CA ARG A 151 -3.16 4.42 -0.15
C ARG A 151 -4.37 5.05 -0.86
N ARG A 152 -5.21 4.23 -1.52
CA ARG A 152 -6.47 4.69 -2.10
C ARG A 152 -7.37 5.30 -1.03
N ASP A 153 -7.59 4.58 0.07
CA ASP A 153 -8.50 5.01 1.15
C ASP A 153 -7.99 6.32 1.81
N LEU A 154 -6.68 6.49 2.00
CA LEU A 154 -6.09 7.76 2.46
C LEU A 154 -6.30 8.91 1.46
N ARG A 155 -6.06 8.68 0.16
CA ARG A 155 -6.28 9.69 -0.88
C ARG A 155 -7.76 10.07 -0.99
N ALA A 156 -8.65 9.10 -0.82
CA ALA A 156 -10.09 9.31 -0.81
C ALA A 156 -10.53 10.17 0.39
N ALA A 157 -10.02 9.90 1.60
CA ALA A 157 -10.30 10.73 2.77
C ALA A 157 -9.81 12.17 2.58
N LEU A 158 -8.58 12.35 2.10
CA LEU A 158 -8.04 13.69 1.80
C LEU A 158 -8.87 14.44 0.76
N LEU A 159 -9.39 13.74 -0.24
CA LEU A 159 -10.30 14.32 -1.21
C LEU A 159 -11.62 14.80 -0.57
N ILE A 160 -12.24 13.99 0.29
CA ILE A 160 -13.48 14.40 1.00
C ILE A 160 -13.22 15.61 1.90
N VAL A 161 -12.11 15.60 2.66
CA VAL A 161 -11.71 16.74 3.51
C VAL A 161 -11.55 18.01 2.68
N SER A 162 -10.86 17.90 1.54
CA SER A 162 -10.64 19.05 0.66
C SER A 162 -11.97 19.57 0.07
N LEU A 163 -12.86 18.67 -0.34
CA LEU A 163 -14.20 19.02 -0.81
C LEU A 163 -15.04 19.68 0.29
N ALA A 164 -14.98 19.19 1.52
CA ALA A 164 -15.66 19.78 2.68
C ALA A 164 -15.21 21.22 2.94
N GLY A 165 -13.90 21.49 2.90
CA GLY A 165 -13.35 22.84 3.06
C GLY A 165 -13.76 23.79 1.93
N LEU A 166 -13.77 23.29 0.68
CA LEU A 166 -14.24 24.06 -0.47
C LEU A 166 -15.74 24.40 -0.38
N PHE A 167 -16.58 23.47 0.10
CA PHE A 167 -18.00 23.73 0.36
C PHE A 167 -18.25 24.68 1.54
N ASP A 168 -17.33 24.75 2.51
CA ASP A 168 -17.39 25.80 3.54
C ASP A 168 -17.10 27.21 3.00
N SER A 169 -16.49 27.28 1.81
CA SER A 169 -16.21 28.52 1.08
C SER A 169 -17.30 28.85 0.05
N ASN A 170 -18.45 28.16 0.09
CA ASN A 170 -19.56 28.29 -0.87
C ASN A 170 -19.17 28.02 -2.34
N LEU A 171 -18.14 27.20 -2.57
CA LEU A 171 -17.79 26.76 -3.92
C LEU A 171 -18.73 25.66 -4.40
N THR A 172 -19.13 25.70 -5.66
CA THR A 172 -19.87 24.60 -6.28
C THR A 172 -18.97 23.38 -6.45
N LEU A 173 -19.55 22.18 -6.52
CA LEU A 173 -18.80 20.92 -6.72
C LEU A 173 -17.88 20.98 -7.95
N ARG A 174 -18.35 21.57 -9.05
CA ARG A 174 -17.55 21.72 -10.28
C ARG A 174 -16.34 22.63 -10.04
N ALA A 175 -16.54 23.80 -9.42
CA ALA A 175 -15.45 24.72 -9.09
C ALA A 175 -14.44 24.09 -8.13
N ALA A 176 -14.92 23.28 -7.17
CA ALA A 176 -14.08 22.55 -6.23
C ALA A 176 -13.19 21.51 -6.94
N LEU A 177 -13.74 20.72 -7.86
CA LEU A 177 -12.97 19.73 -8.64
C LEU A 177 -11.92 20.39 -9.55
N ASP A 178 -12.28 21.50 -10.22
CA ASP A 178 -11.35 22.26 -11.06
C ASP A 178 -10.18 22.82 -10.25
N ARG A 179 -10.42 23.23 -9.00
CA ARG A 179 -9.35 23.68 -8.10
C ARG A 179 -8.42 22.53 -7.75
N LEU A 180 -8.97 21.37 -7.36
CA LEU A 180 -8.21 20.18 -6.98
C LEU A 180 -7.39 19.61 -8.15
N LEU A 181 -7.88 19.72 -9.38
CA LEU A 181 -7.16 19.27 -10.58
C LEU A 181 -5.79 19.95 -10.76
N LYS A 182 -5.63 21.18 -10.29
CA LYS A 182 -4.39 21.97 -10.40
C LYS A 182 -3.26 21.43 -9.53
N THR A 183 -3.59 20.87 -8.37
CA THR A 183 -2.62 20.36 -7.37
C THR A 183 -2.56 18.84 -7.32
N ALA A 184 -3.53 18.15 -7.93
CA ALA A 184 -3.62 16.70 -7.94
C ALA A 184 -2.44 15.99 -8.61
N ASP A 185 -2.01 14.88 -8.01
CA ASP A 185 -1.06 13.93 -8.59
C ASP A 185 -1.67 13.19 -9.81
N PRO A 186 -0.86 12.51 -10.66
CA PRO A 186 -1.36 11.85 -11.87
C PRO A 186 -2.52 10.87 -11.65
N TRP A 187 -2.53 10.14 -10.52
CA TRP A 187 -3.58 9.18 -10.20
C TRP A 187 -4.86 9.88 -9.76
N LEU A 188 -4.76 10.85 -8.83
CA LEU A 188 -5.92 11.63 -8.39
C LEU A 188 -6.51 12.44 -9.55
N ARG A 189 -5.65 13.02 -10.41
CA ARG A 189 -6.06 13.76 -11.61
C ARG A 189 -6.86 12.89 -12.57
N TRP A 190 -6.52 11.61 -12.71
CA TRP A 190 -7.29 10.68 -13.54
C TRP A 190 -8.73 10.51 -13.00
N HIS A 191 -8.88 10.30 -11.70
CA HIS A 191 -10.19 10.22 -11.05
C HIS A 191 -10.98 11.52 -11.16
N LEU A 192 -10.37 12.66 -10.85
CA LEU A 192 -11.02 13.98 -10.94
C LEU A 192 -11.51 14.31 -12.36
N LYS A 193 -10.74 13.97 -13.40
CA LYS A 193 -11.18 14.12 -14.80
C LYS A 193 -12.39 13.26 -15.14
N ILE A 194 -12.47 12.06 -14.57
CA ILE A 194 -13.65 11.20 -14.75
C ILE A 194 -14.86 11.79 -14.03
N MET A 195 -14.68 12.31 -12.80
CA MET A 195 -15.74 12.99 -12.05
C MET A 195 -16.27 14.18 -12.84
N ASP A 196 -15.39 15.05 -13.33
CA ASP A 196 -15.75 16.23 -14.11
C ASP A 196 -16.53 15.85 -15.38
N ARG A 197 -16.04 14.87 -16.15
CA ARG A 197 -16.74 14.37 -17.34
C ARG A 197 -18.13 13.82 -17.02
N ARG A 198 -18.27 13.09 -15.91
CA ARG A 198 -19.56 12.54 -15.47
C ARG A 198 -20.52 13.63 -15.02
N LEU A 199 -20.05 14.66 -14.32
CA LEU A 199 -20.85 15.82 -13.96
C LEU A 199 -21.36 16.58 -15.18
N THR A 200 -20.59 16.62 -16.27
CA THR A 200 -21.03 17.25 -17.53
C THR A 200 -22.10 16.42 -18.23
N ALA A 201 -21.99 15.09 -18.18
CA ALA A 201 -22.92 14.18 -18.84
C ALA A 201 -24.23 13.96 -18.05
N ARG A 202 -24.17 14.04 -16.72
CA ARG A 202 -25.29 13.85 -15.79
C ARG A 202 -25.26 14.92 -14.71
N SER A 203 -25.74 16.12 -15.05
CA SER A 203 -25.85 17.24 -14.12
C SER A 203 -26.95 17.05 -13.07
N ASP A 204 -27.88 16.13 -13.34
CA ASP A 204 -29.01 15.73 -12.50
C ASP A 204 -28.63 14.80 -11.35
N GLU A 205 -27.55 14.02 -11.51
CA GLU A 205 -27.04 13.08 -10.50
C GLU A 205 -25.57 13.37 -10.14
N PRO A 206 -25.25 14.55 -9.57
CA PRO A 206 -23.86 14.94 -9.28
C PRO A 206 -23.15 13.95 -8.35
N MET A 207 -23.93 13.18 -7.60
CA MET A 207 -23.45 12.19 -6.67
C MET A 207 -22.82 10.96 -7.32
N ARG A 208 -23.47 10.45 -8.36
CA ARG A 208 -22.97 9.27 -9.10
C ARG A 208 -21.74 9.62 -9.94
N ALA A 209 -21.49 10.92 -10.16
CA ALA A 209 -20.28 11.39 -10.80
C ALA A 209 -19.03 11.16 -9.93
N LEU A 210 -19.18 11.18 -8.59
CA LEU A 210 -18.08 10.94 -7.64
C LEU A 210 -17.68 9.47 -7.55
N ASP A 211 -18.54 8.53 -7.98
CA ASP A 211 -18.28 7.09 -7.94
C ASP A 211 -17.27 6.63 -9.02
N THR A 212 -16.02 6.98 -8.84
CA THR A 212 -14.93 6.61 -9.78
C THR A 212 -14.11 5.41 -9.33
N GLY A 213 -14.53 4.72 -8.25
CA GLY A 213 -13.77 3.64 -7.60
C GLY A 213 -12.76 4.11 -6.54
N ILE A 214 -12.58 5.43 -6.38
CA ILE A 214 -11.72 6.03 -5.34
C ILE A 214 -12.33 5.87 -3.94
N PHE A 215 -13.64 6.02 -3.81
CA PHE A 215 -14.38 5.90 -2.56
C PHE A 215 -14.76 4.45 -2.30
N SER A 216 -14.88 4.09 -1.02
CA SER A 216 -15.50 2.80 -0.65
C SER A 216 -17.00 2.84 -0.95
N VAL A 217 -17.60 1.66 -1.16
CA VAL A 217 -19.04 1.52 -1.41
C VAL A 217 -19.86 2.23 -0.32
N THR A 218 -19.50 2.03 0.95
CA THR A 218 -20.15 2.68 2.10
C THR A 218 -20.13 4.20 2.03
N ILE A 219 -19.00 4.80 1.58
CA ILE A 219 -18.89 6.25 1.42
C ILE A 219 -19.77 6.71 0.27
N VAL A 220 -19.77 6.00 -0.86
CA VAL A 220 -20.62 6.32 -2.01
C VAL A 220 -22.10 6.24 -1.64
N ASP A 221 -22.53 5.22 -0.91
CA ASP A 221 -23.92 5.05 -0.46
C ASP A 221 -24.33 6.18 0.48
N THR A 222 -23.51 6.51 1.48
CA THR A 222 -23.79 7.60 2.42
C THR A 222 -23.94 8.94 1.71
N ILE A 223 -23.05 9.18 0.74
CA ILE A 223 -23.07 10.39 -0.07
C ILE A 223 -24.34 10.37 -0.96
N THR A 224 -24.67 9.28 -1.64
CA THR A 224 -25.89 9.11 -2.47
C THR A 224 -27.18 9.33 -1.70
N ASP A 225 -27.29 8.78 -0.49
CA ASP A 225 -28.44 8.97 0.39
C ASP A 225 -28.60 10.42 0.85
N ALA A 226 -27.50 11.18 0.96
CA ALA A 226 -27.53 12.59 1.32
C ALA A 226 -27.97 13.49 0.15
N ALA A 227 -27.67 13.12 -1.10
CA ALA A 227 -28.21 13.83 -2.29
C ALA A 227 -29.73 13.79 -2.31
N GLY A 228 -30.32 12.63 -2.03
CA GLY A 228 -31.77 12.47 -2.05
C GLY A 228 -32.52 13.32 -1.01
N ARG A 229 -31.79 13.98 -0.09
CA ARG A 229 -32.34 14.84 0.98
C ARG A 229 -31.88 16.30 0.88
N ASP A 230 -31.29 16.73 -0.24
CA ASP A 230 -30.67 18.07 -0.42
C ASP A 230 -29.61 18.41 0.66
N GLN A 231 -29.02 17.41 1.31
CA GLN A 231 -28.07 17.56 2.42
C GLN A 231 -26.64 17.16 2.01
N PHE A 232 -26.33 17.19 0.73
CA PHE A 232 -25.05 16.73 0.20
C PHE A 232 -23.85 17.45 0.84
N GLU A 233 -23.86 18.78 0.83
CA GLU A 233 -22.75 19.56 1.39
C GLU A 233 -22.54 19.26 2.87
N ALA A 234 -23.63 19.10 3.62
CA ALA A 234 -23.59 18.73 5.03
C ALA A 234 -23.00 17.33 5.23
N ALA A 235 -23.34 16.36 4.38
CA ALA A 235 -22.80 15.02 4.42
C ALA A 235 -21.31 14.95 4.07
N ILE A 236 -20.84 15.72 3.08
CA ILE A 236 -19.41 15.80 2.77
C ILE A 236 -18.65 16.47 3.92
N LYS A 237 -19.21 17.51 4.53
CA LYS A 237 -18.62 18.18 5.71
C LYS A 237 -18.50 17.25 6.92
N SER A 238 -19.53 16.45 7.21
CA SER A 238 -19.48 15.46 8.30
C SER A 238 -18.51 14.32 7.99
N LEU A 239 -18.54 13.78 6.76
CA LEU A 239 -17.62 12.73 6.34
C LEU A 239 -16.17 13.22 6.37
N GLY A 240 -15.90 14.47 5.98
CA GLY A 240 -14.56 15.05 5.98
C GLY A 240 -13.90 14.93 7.35
N ARG A 241 -14.57 15.40 8.41
CA ARG A 241 -14.06 15.36 9.79
C ARG A 241 -13.75 13.94 10.27
N GLU A 242 -14.59 12.98 9.93
CA GLU A 242 -14.44 11.59 10.40
C GLU A 242 -13.58 10.71 9.47
N SER A 243 -13.28 11.17 8.25
CA SER A 243 -12.64 10.34 7.21
C SER A 243 -11.19 9.98 7.54
N LEU A 244 -10.39 10.94 8.02
CA LEU A 244 -8.98 10.71 8.32
C LEU A 244 -8.80 9.76 9.50
N ASP A 245 -9.59 9.91 10.55
CA ASP A 245 -9.56 9.02 11.73
C ASP A 245 -9.98 7.59 11.35
N ARG A 246 -11.03 7.44 10.54
CA ARG A 246 -11.45 6.13 10.02
C ARG A 246 -10.36 5.48 9.17
N VAL A 247 -9.68 6.25 8.32
CA VAL A 247 -8.55 5.73 7.53
C VAL A 247 -7.45 5.27 8.47
N VAL A 248 -7.04 6.09 9.44
CA VAL A 248 -5.98 5.74 10.42
C VAL A 248 -6.31 4.44 11.15
N GLU A 249 -7.56 4.26 11.57
CA GLU A 249 -7.97 3.05 12.27
C GLU A 249 -8.04 1.83 11.33
N ALA A 250 -8.55 2.01 10.11
CA ALA A 250 -8.54 0.98 9.08
C ALA A 250 -7.12 0.55 8.71
N VAL A 251 -6.17 1.49 8.64
CA VAL A 251 -4.75 1.24 8.42
C VAL A 251 -4.21 0.33 9.51
N LYS A 252 -4.39 0.71 10.79
CA LYS A 252 -3.86 -0.07 11.92
C LYS A 252 -4.41 -1.49 11.93
N ARG A 253 -5.70 -1.66 11.67
CA ARG A 253 -6.36 -2.97 11.61
C ARG A 253 -5.84 -3.81 10.44
N ASN A 254 -5.82 -3.24 9.23
CA ASN A 254 -5.40 -3.96 8.03
C ASN A 254 -3.92 -4.32 8.10
N ALA A 255 -3.08 -3.41 8.60
CA ALA A 255 -1.67 -3.65 8.76
C ALA A 255 -1.44 -4.85 9.71
N ARG A 256 -2.18 -4.93 10.84
CA ARG A 256 -2.11 -6.09 11.75
C ARG A 256 -2.48 -7.40 11.05
N VAL A 257 -3.53 -7.42 10.23
CA VAL A 257 -3.93 -8.60 9.46
C VAL A 257 -2.83 -8.98 8.46
N THR A 258 -2.31 -8.01 7.70
CA THR A 258 -1.19 -8.22 6.76
C THR A 258 0.05 -8.74 7.47
N HIS A 259 0.37 -8.24 8.67
CA HIS A 259 1.48 -8.72 9.49
C HIS A 259 1.32 -10.20 9.83
N PHE A 260 0.16 -10.62 10.35
CA PHE A 260 -0.07 -12.02 10.67
C PHE A 260 -0.11 -12.92 9.44
N MET A 261 -0.64 -12.44 8.31
CA MET A 261 -0.60 -13.17 7.04
C MET A 261 0.83 -13.37 6.53
N LEU A 262 1.65 -12.31 6.51
CA LEU A 262 3.05 -12.39 6.12
C LEU A 262 3.86 -13.27 7.06
N LEU A 263 3.61 -13.17 8.36
CA LEU A 263 4.26 -14.01 9.36
C LEU A 263 3.88 -15.49 9.19
N GLY A 264 2.60 -15.80 8.98
CA GLY A 264 2.15 -17.16 8.72
C GLY A 264 2.77 -17.75 7.45
N PHE A 265 2.84 -16.94 6.38
CA PHE A 265 3.51 -17.33 5.14
C PHE A 265 5.01 -17.59 5.35
N ALA A 266 5.72 -16.67 6.02
CA ALA A 266 7.14 -16.82 6.29
C ALA A 266 7.43 -18.01 7.23
N ALA A 267 6.57 -18.25 8.23
CA ALA A 267 6.66 -19.42 9.10
C ALA A 267 6.46 -20.73 8.32
N ALA A 268 5.47 -20.80 7.42
CA ALA A 268 5.27 -21.95 6.56
C ALA A 268 6.49 -22.20 5.65
N LEU A 269 7.08 -21.14 5.11
CA LEU A 269 8.28 -21.22 4.29
C LEU A 269 9.50 -21.68 5.09
N PHE A 270 9.64 -21.22 6.33
CA PHE A 270 10.67 -21.69 7.26
C PHE A 270 10.49 -23.16 7.67
N LEU A 271 9.25 -23.61 7.91
CA LEU A 271 8.97 -25.02 8.21
C LEU A 271 9.29 -25.93 7.01
N THR A 272 8.95 -25.48 5.80
CA THR A 272 9.16 -26.29 4.58
C THR A 272 10.61 -26.30 4.13
N LEU A 273 11.28 -25.14 4.03
CA LEU A 273 12.67 -25.08 3.61
C LEU A 273 13.64 -25.38 4.75
N GLY A 274 13.49 -24.72 5.90
CA GLY A 274 14.41 -24.85 7.01
C GLY A 274 14.40 -26.25 7.64
N ILE A 275 13.24 -26.64 8.18
CA ILE A 275 13.10 -27.96 8.81
C ILE A 275 13.16 -29.07 7.75
N GLY A 276 12.56 -28.86 6.58
CA GLY A 276 12.62 -29.84 5.48
C GLY A 276 14.05 -30.16 5.05
N SER A 277 14.91 -29.15 4.83
CA SER A 277 16.31 -29.38 4.44
C SER A 277 17.10 -30.08 5.55
N TYR A 278 16.82 -29.77 6.82
CA TYR A 278 17.44 -30.46 7.96
C TYR A 278 17.01 -31.94 8.05
N VAL A 279 15.71 -32.22 7.93
CA VAL A 279 15.16 -33.58 7.98
C VAL A 279 15.66 -34.42 6.81
N VAL A 280 15.72 -33.86 5.60
CA VAL A 280 16.28 -34.56 4.43
C VAL A 280 17.74 -34.91 4.65
N THR A 281 18.54 -33.96 5.13
CA THR A 281 19.96 -34.20 5.42
C THR A 281 20.13 -35.32 6.46
N GLY A 282 19.31 -35.29 7.52
CA GLY A 282 19.28 -36.35 8.54
C GLY A 282 18.86 -37.71 7.98
N ALA A 283 17.82 -37.76 7.15
CA ALA A 283 17.32 -39.00 6.55
C ALA A 283 18.35 -39.63 5.59
N VAL A 284 19.03 -38.81 4.79
CA VAL A 284 20.11 -39.27 3.90
C VAL A 284 21.28 -39.84 4.72
N ASN A 285 21.64 -39.17 5.83
CA ASN A 285 22.69 -39.63 6.74
C ASN A 285 22.30 -40.89 7.53
N LEU A 286 21.07 -41.03 8.03
CA LEU A 286 20.64 -42.23 8.77
C LEU A 286 20.58 -43.47 7.88
N THR A 287 20.18 -43.29 6.62
CA THR A 287 20.16 -44.38 5.62
C THR A 287 21.58 -44.77 5.16
N SER A 288 22.61 -43.98 5.50
CA SER A 288 24.02 -44.35 5.30
C SER A 288 24.55 -45.31 6.38
N GLY A 289 23.88 -45.39 7.55
CA GLY A 289 24.29 -46.24 8.67
C GLY A 289 23.82 -47.70 8.62
N ASN A 290 23.11 -48.11 7.56
CA ASN A 290 22.68 -49.51 7.40
C ASN A 290 23.50 -50.20 6.29
N PRO A 291 24.66 -50.80 6.60
CA PRO A 291 25.36 -51.61 5.64
C PRO A 291 24.57 -52.91 5.44
N ALA A 292 24.06 -53.10 4.22
CA ALA A 292 23.61 -54.40 3.70
C ALA A 292 22.61 -55.20 4.55
N ALA A 293 21.30 -54.91 4.38
CA ALA A 293 20.31 -55.99 4.36
C ALA A 293 20.13 -56.46 2.90
N THR A 294 21.18 -57.07 2.36
CA THR A 294 21.12 -57.88 1.13
C THR A 294 21.86 -59.16 1.45
N SER A 295 21.17 -60.06 2.15
CA SER A 295 21.56 -61.46 2.24
C SER A 295 21.10 -62.20 0.99
N TYR A 296 21.98 -63.09 0.53
CA TYR A 296 21.75 -64.23 -0.35
C TYR A 296 20.40 -64.92 -0.15
#